data_AF-A0A0H2VIP3-F1
#
_entry.id   AF-A0A0H2VIP3-F1
#
_cell.length_a   1.000
_cell.length_b   1.000
_cell.length_c   1.000
_cell.angle_alpha   90.00
_cell.angle_beta   90.00
_cell.angle_gamma   90.00
#
_symmetry.space_group_name_H-M   'P 1'
#
loop_
_entity.id
_entity.type
_entity.pdbx_description
1 polymer ?
#
loop_
_entity_poly.entity_id
_entity_poly.type
_entity_poly.pdbx_seq_one_letter_code
_entity_poly.pdbx_strand_id
1 'polypeptide(L)' 'MSDMFEVDREIKNTYLKMSIGKNTCPKCNSIFEVSVFNDDFPNRENELVSCPYCSSLVGYVRTSGTVRSYKIN' A
#
# COMPACT_ATOMS: atom_id res chain seq x y z
N MET A 1 16.77 -15.94 8.12
CA MET A 1 15.39 -16.05 8.64
C MET A 1 15.03 -14.90 9.59
N SER A 2 15.82 -13.82 9.59
CA SER A 2 15.67 -12.65 10.46
C SER A 2 15.13 -11.42 9.71
N ASP A 3 15.30 -11.41 8.39
CA ASP A 3 15.14 -10.20 7.57
C ASP A 3 13.66 -9.82 7.35
N MET A 4 12.75 -10.80 7.27
CA MET A 4 11.35 -10.54 6.97
C MET A 4 10.64 -9.76 8.09
N PHE A 5 10.94 -10.07 9.35
CA PHE A 5 10.35 -9.36 10.50
C PHE A 5 10.86 -7.91 10.62
N GLU A 6 12.10 -7.65 10.19
CA GLU A 6 12.69 -6.32 10.21
C GLU A 6 12.06 -5.44 9.12
N VAL A 7 11.94 -5.96 7.89
CA VAL A 7 11.26 -5.27 6.78
C VAL A 7 9.83 -4.90 7.15
N ASP A 8 9.11 -5.83 7.78
CA ASP A 8 7.71 -5.62 8.15
C ASP A 8 7.52 -4.56 9.25
N ARG A 9 8.57 -4.31 10.05
CA ARG A 9 8.62 -3.25 11.06
C ARG A 9 9.00 -1.91 10.43
N GLU A 10 9.97 -1.90 9.54
CA GLU A 10 10.40 -0.69 8.82
C GLU A 10 9.26 -0.11 7.99
N ILE A 11 8.53 -0.94 7.23
CA ILE A 11 7.39 -0.47 6.43
C ILE A 11 6.36 0.26 7.29
N LYS A 12 6.01 -0.30 8.45
CA LYS A 12 5.03 0.29 9.37
C LYS A 12 5.49 1.60 9.98
N ASN A 13 6.79 1.79 10.13
CA ASN A 13 7.38 3.01 10.69
C ASN A 13 7.57 4.11 9.62
N THR A 14 7.80 3.73 8.36
CA THR A 14 8.12 4.67 7.28
C THR A 14 6.88 5.10 6.49
N TYR A 15 5.92 4.20 6.28
CA TYR A 15 4.78 4.42 5.38
C TYR A 15 3.46 4.48 6.13
N LEU A 16 2.50 5.24 5.60
CA LEU A 16 1.17 5.34 6.16
C LEU A 16 0.34 4.09 5.84
N LYS A 17 -0.43 3.60 6.82
CA LYS A 17 -1.40 2.54 6.56
C LYS A 17 -2.56 3.10 5.72
N MET A 18 -2.81 2.49 4.57
CA MET A 18 -3.88 2.88 3.65
C MET A 18 -5.06 1.90 3.71
N SER A 19 -6.24 2.38 3.31
CA SER A 19 -7.45 1.56 3.17
C SER A 19 -7.66 1.15 1.72
N ILE A 20 -8.38 0.05 1.50
CA ILE A 20 -8.93 -0.27 0.17
C ILE A 20 -9.96 0.82 -0.20
N GLY A 21 -9.93 1.29 -1.44
CA GLY A 21 -10.75 2.40 -1.94
C GLY A 21 -9.96 3.71 -2.07
N LYS A 22 -10.64 4.84 -1.86
CA LYS A 22 -10.06 6.18 -2.08
C LYS A 22 -9.08 6.56 -0.98
N ASN A 23 -7.90 7.03 -1.37
CA ASN A 23 -6.86 7.54 -0.49
C ASN A 23 -6.32 8.87 -1.03
N THR A 24 -5.84 9.74 -0.13
CA THR A 24 -5.17 10.99 -0.50
C THR A 24 -3.67 10.80 -0.43
N CYS A 25 -2.96 11.17 -1.49
CA CYS A 25 -1.50 11.13 -1.51
C CYS A 25 -0.92 12.24 -0.59
N PRO A 26 -0.10 11.91 0.42
CA PRO A 26 0.49 12.90 1.31
C PRO A 26 1.56 13.78 0.65
N LYS A 27 2.04 13.41 -0.55
CA LYS A 27 3.10 14.14 -1.26
C LYS A 27 2.58 15.12 -2.31
N CYS A 28 1.55 14.74 -3.07
CA CYS A 28 1.01 15.56 -4.16
C CYS A 28 -0.46 15.95 -3.96
N ASN A 29 -1.08 15.55 -2.85
CA ASN A 29 -2.47 15.82 -2.47
C ASN A 29 -3.52 15.31 -3.48
N SER A 30 -3.13 14.54 -4.50
CA SER A 30 -4.06 13.89 -5.43
C SER A 30 -4.79 12.74 -4.73
N ILE A 31 -6.10 12.63 -4.98
CA ILE A 31 -6.90 11.49 -4.55
C ILE A 31 -6.74 10.38 -5.58
N PHE A 32 -6.48 9.16 -5.12
CA PHE A 32 -6.31 7.98 -5.96
C PHE A 32 -7.01 6.77 -5.32
N GLU A 33 -7.28 5.74 -6.10
CA GLU A 33 -7.95 4.53 -5.63
C GLU A 33 -6.93 3.42 -5.42
N VAL A 34 -7.10 2.64 -4.36
CA VAL A 34 -6.32 1.44 -4.06
C VAL A 34 -7.24 0.24 -4.11
N SER A 35 -6.87 -0.77 -4.88
CA SER A 35 -7.60 -2.04 -4.95
C SER A 35 -6.66 -3.20 -4.65
N VAL A 36 -7.23 -4.25 -4.11
CA VAL A 36 -6.54 -5.49 -3.79
C VAL A 36 -7.16 -6.60 -4.62
N PHE A 37 -6.32 -7.41 -5.25
CA PHE A 37 -6.72 -8.54 -6.08
C PHE A 37 -6.20 -9.85 -5.49
N ASN A 38 -6.95 -10.93 -5.63
CA ASN A 38 -6.57 -12.28 -5.16
C ASN A 38 -6.27 -12.35 -3.64
N ASP A 39 -7.07 -11.70 -2.80
CA ASP A 39 -6.92 -11.69 -1.32
C ASP A 39 -7.51 -12.93 -0.64
N ASP A 40 -7.21 -14.12 -1.17
CA ASP A 40 -7.84 -15.38 -0.75
C ASP A 40 -6.95 -16.22 0.19
N PHE A 41 -5.78 -15.71 0.59
CA PHE A 41 -4.80 -16.48 1.35
C PHE A 41 -4.73 -16.02 2.83
N PRO A 42 -4.45 -16.94 3.77
CA PRO A 42 -4.43 -16.62 5.20
C PRO A 42 -3.22 -15.75 5.61
N ASN A 43 -2.16 -15.74 4.81
CA ASN A 43 -0.92 -15.03 5.11
C ASN A 43 -0.98 -13.61 4.54
N ARG A 44 -1.18 -12.62 5.41
CA ARG A 44 -1.22 -11.20 5.03
C ARG A 44 0.09 -10.50 5.35
N GLU A 45 0.69 -9.90 4.34
CA GLU A 45 1.93 -9.13 4.40
C GLU A 45 1.64 -7.63 4.19
N ASN A 46 2.62 -6.76 4.44
CA ASN A 46 2.48 -5.33 4.16
C ASN A 46 2.95 -5.04 2.74
N GLU A 47 2.00 -4.80 1.85
CA GLU A 47 2.27 -4.45 0.47
C GLU A 47 2.33 -2.93 0.30
N LEU A 48 3.38 -2.45 -0.35
CA LEU A 48 3.61 -1.02 -0.54
C LEU A 48 2.71 -0.45 -1.63
N VAL A 49 2.21 0.77 -1.39
CA VAL A 49 1.34 1.51 -2.29
C VAL A 49 2.13 2.65 -2.90
N SER A 50 2.20 2.68 -4.24
CA SER A 50 2.66 3.84 -4.99
C SER A 50 1.50 4.74 -5.38
N CYS A 51 1.70 6.06 -5.34
CA CYS A 51 0.74 7.00 -5.87
C CYS A 51 0.83 7.03 -7.40
N PRO A 52 -0.27 6.85 -8.14
CA PRO A 52 -0.23 6.78 -9.60
C PRO A 52 -0.03 8.15 -10.27
N TYR A 53 -0.11 9.26 -9.53
CA TYR A 53 0.12 10.62 -10.04
C TYR A 53 1.59 11.04 -9.95
N CYS A 54 2.24 10.79 -8.81
CA CYS A 54 3.62 11.23 -8.56
C CYS A 54 4.63 10.09 -8.46
N SER A 55 4.20 8.84 -8.66
CA SER A 55 5.01 7.61 -8.62
C SER A 55 5.74 7.34 -7.29
N SER A 56 5.51 8.15 -6.26
CA SER A 56 6.11 7.95 -4.94
C SER A 56 5.42 6.82 -4.19
N LEU A 57 6.21 6.05 -3.45
CA LEU A 57 5.71 5.20 -2.38
C LEU A 57 5.15 6.10 -1.27
N VAL A 58 3.90 5.83 -0.87
CA VAL A 58 3.13 6.73 0.00
C VAL A 58 2.45 6.01 1.15
N GLY A 59 2.31 4.69 1.06
CA GLY A 59 1.63 3.93 2.08
C GLY A 59 1.85 2.44 1.93
N TYR A 60 1.16 1.67 2.76
CA TYR A 60 1.07 0.22 2.65
C TYR A 60 -0.35 -0.25 2.95
N VAL A 61 -0.72 -1.42 2.42
CA VAL A 61 -1.94 -2.15 2.77
C VAL A 61 -1.54 -3.52 3.28
N ARG A 62 -2.17 -3.96 4.37
CA ARG A 62 -1.97 -5.32 4.87
C ARG A 62 -2.93 -6.27 4.17
N THR A 63 -2.42 -7.11 3.28
CA THR A 63 -3.23 -8.02 2.45
C THR A 63 -2.44 -9.27 2.09
N SER A 64 -3.15 -10.33 1.68
CA SER A 64 -2.56 -11.51 1.06
C SER A 64 -2.59 -11.44 -0.48
N GLY A 65 -3.27 -10.42 -1.01
CA GLY A 65 -3.43 -10.18 -2.43
C GLY A 65 -2.44 -9.18 -3.01
N THR A 66 -2.56 -8.93 -4.31
CA THR A 66 -1.77 -7.92 -5.01
C THR A 66 -2.42 -6.55 -4.91
N VAL A 67 -1.67 -5.57 -4.42
CA VAL A 67 -2.09 -4.17 -4.37
C VAL A 67 -1.88 -3.48 -5.70
N ARG A 68 -2.88 -2.72 -6.17
CA ARG A 68 -2.74 -1.77 -7.29
C ARG A 68 -3.37 -0.44 -6.93
N SER A 69 -2.83 0.62 -7.53
CA SER A 69 -3.35 1.97 -7.39
C SER A 69 -3.73 2.57 -8.75
N TYR A 70 -4.79 3.38 -8.75
CA TYR A 70 -5.41 3.93 -9.96
C TYR A 70 -5.66 5.41 -9.83
N LYS A 71 -5.45 6.14 -10.92
CA LYS A 71 -5.89 7.54 -11.03
C LYS A 71 -7.41 7.56 -11.04
N ILE A 72 -8.00 8.48 -10.28
CA ILE A 72 -9.43 8.76 -10.32
C ILE A 72 -9.62 9.95 -11.27
N ASN A 73 -10.48 9.78 -12.28
CA ASN A 73 -10.86 10.86 -13.19
C ASN A 73 -11.87 11.81 -12.53
#